data_AF-A0A929WBA4-F1
#
_entry.id   AF-A0A929WBA4-F1
#
_cell.length_a   1.000
_cell.length_b   1.000
_cell.length_c   1.000
_cell.angle_alpha   90.00
_cell.angle_beta   90.00
_cell.angle_gamma   90.00
#
_symmetry.space_group_name_H-M   'P 1'
#
loop_
_entity.id
_entity.type
_entity.pdbx_description
1 polymer ?
#
loop_
_entity_poly.entity_id
_entity_poly.type
_entity_poly.pdbx_seq_one_letter_code
_entity_poly.pdbx_strand_id
1 'polypeptide(L)'
;ISSTLHGFFEAFGNNDETSLFTYITPTMTQFLNKQNATKADVGNLLKKTYSGDIESCSFVVNDDYQIKKTVDDQGNASYTVACSVDQHIIRSGEGKTFGSYTISAKLNSEMKISSLTMKEISRADN
;
A
#
# COMPACT_ATOMS: atom_id res chain seq x y z
N ILE A 1 -7.48 11.81 1.23
CA ILE A 1 -6.74 10.70 1.88
C ILE A 1 -7.13 9.36 1.27
N SER A 2 -8.42 9.05 1.19
CA SER A 2 -8.94 7.91 0.40
C SER A 2 -8.38 7.92 -1.03
N SER A 3 -8.47 9.04 -1.76
CA SER A 3 -7.92 9.14 -3.13
C SER A 3 -6.42 8.84 -3.23
N THR A 4 -5.61 9.22 -2.23
CA THR A 4 -4.18 8.91 -2.20
C THR A 4 -3.94 7.41 -2.06
N LEU A 5 -4.70 6.74 -1.19
CA LEU A 5 -4.58 5.29 -0.98
C LEU A 5 -5.09 4.51 -2.19
N HIS A 6 -6.26 4.88 -2.71
CA HIS A 6 -6.82 4.31 -3.93
C HIS A 6 -5.83 4.45 -5.09
N GLY A 7 -5.35 5.66 -5.37
CA GLY A 7 -4.39 5.91 -6.44
C GLY A 7 -3.06 5.17 -6.23
N PHE A 8 -2.60 5.02 -4.99
CA PHE A 8 -1.41 4.22 -4.68
C PHE A 8 -1.60 2.73 -5.02
N PHE A 9 -2.71 2.14 -4.57
CA PHE A 9 -3.01 0.72 -4.79
C PHE A 9 -3.37 0.41 -6.25
N GLU A 10 -4.04 1.33 -6.92
CA GLU A 10 -4.32 1.26 -8.36
C GLU A 10 -3.04 1.33 -9.18
N ALA A 11 -2.15 2.29 -8.88
CA ALA A 11 -0.85 2.38 -9.53
C ALA A 11 0.01 1.14 -9.26
N PHE A 12 -0.05 0.59 -8.05
CA PHE A 12 0.59 -0.68 -7.73
C PHE A 12 0.03 -1.81 -8.61
N GLY A 13 -1.30 -1.92 -8.72
CA GLY A 13 -1.97 -2.93 -9.54
C GLY A 13 -1.68 -2.83 -11.05
N ASN A 14 -1.53 -1.61 -11.55
CA ASN A 14 -1.23 -1.32 -12.95
C ASN A 14 0.28 -1.38 -13.28
N ASN A 15 1.13 -1.74 -12.31
CA ASN A 15 2.58 -1.70 -12.45
C ASN A 15 3.14 -0.31 -12.85
N ASP A 16 2.43 0.77 -12.49
CA ASP A 16 2.81 2.15 -12.82
C ASP A 16 3.67 2.76 -11.70
N GLU A 17 4.99 2.53 -11.78
CA GLU A 17 5.97 3.11 -10.85
C GLU A 17 5.90 4.63 -10.79
N THR A 18 5.64 5.29 -11.92
CA THR A 18 5.68 6.75 -12.01
C THR A 18 4.55 7.36 -11.18
N SER A 19 3.33 6.87 -11.39
CA SER A 19 2.15 7.27 -10.62
C SER A 19 2.31 6.90 -9.15
N LEU A 20 2.80 5.69 -8.86
CA LEU A 20 2.99 5.21 -7.48
C LEU A 20 3.93 6.14 -6.68
N PHE A 21 5.01 6.61 -7.30
CA PHE A 21 5.98 7.50 -6.67
C PHE A 21 5.43 8.90 -6.35
N THR A 22 4.29 9.30 -6.92
CA THR A 22 3.64 10.58 -6.59
C THR A 22 2.93 10.54 -5.24
N TYR A 23 2.44 9.37 -4.83
CA TYR A 23 1.64 9.18 -3.62
C TYR A 23 2.47 8.93 -2.35
N ILE A 24 3.76 8.60 -2.49
CA ILE A 24 4.66 8.29 -1.37
C ILE A 24 5.73 9.37 -1.15
N THR A 25 6.25 9.45 0.07
CA THR A 25 7.43 10.26 0.37
C THR A 25 8.69 9.67 -0.30
N PRO A 26 9.76 10.47 -0.51
CA PRO A 26 11.02 9.97 -1.07
C PRO A 26 11.59 8.78 -0.30
N THR A 27 11.45 8.83 1.02
CA THR A 27 11.79 7.77 1.96
C THR A 27 10.61 7.58 2.90
N MET A 28 10.11 6.35 2.99
CA MET A 28 9.10 5.93 3.95
C MET A 28 9.81 5.39 5.18
N THR A 29 9.36 5.79 6.36
CA THR A 29 9.92 5.29 7.63
C THR A 29 9.73 3.78 7.76
N GLN A 30 8.59 3.28 7.29
CA GLN A 30 8.28 1.86 7.22
C GLN A 30 7.35 1.56 6.05
N PHE A 31 7.73 0.59 5.22
CA PHE A 31 6.96 0.07 4.11
C PHE A 31 6.89 -1.46 4.22
N LEU A 32 5.70 -2.00 4.47
CA LEU A 32 5.46 -3.40 4.78
C LEU A 32 6.35 -3.86 5.96
N ASN A 33 7.36 -4.69 5.68
CA ASN A 33 8.33 -5.18 6.65
C ASN A 33 9.70 -4.49 6.54
N LYS A 34 9.85 -3.51 5.65
CA LYS A 34 11.11 -2.79 5.42
C LYS A 34 11.07 -1.41 6.08
N GLN A 35 12.06 -1.13 6.92
CA GLN A 35 12.29 0.20 7.46
C GLN A 35 13.12 1.05 6.47
N ASN A 36 12.92 2.37 6.49
CA ASN A 36 13.62 3.33 5.64
C ASN A 36 13.55 2.97 4.14
N ALA A 37 12.37 2.57 3.67
CA ALA A 37 12.16 2.18 2.28
C ALA A 37 12.17 3.41 1.38
N THR A 38 13.02 3.40 0.36
CA THR A 38 13.06 4.46 -0.66
C THR A 38 12.08 4.16 -1.79
N LYS A 39 11.79 5.15 -2.64
CA LYS A 39 11.04 4.91 -3.89
C LYS A 39 11.60 3.74 -4.72
N ALA A 40 12.93 3.63 -4.79
CA ALA A 40 13.59 2.53 -5.49
C ALA A 40 13.30 1.15 -4.85
N ASP A 41 13.23 1.07 -3.52
CA ASP A 41 12.83 -0.16 -2.84
C ASP A 41 11.39 -0.56 -3.14
N VAL A 42 10.49 0.41 -3.20
CA VAL A 42 9.08 0.17 -3.54
C VAL A 42 8.94 -0.29 -4.99
N GLY A 43 9.62 0.38 -5.92
CA GLY A 43 9.66 -0.04 -7.33
C GLY A 43 10.27 -1.42 -7.55
N ASN A 44 11.34 -1.75 -6.82
CA ASN A 44 11.92 -3.10 -6.85
C ASN A 44 10.98 -4.16 -6.28
N LEU A 45 10.24 -3.86 -5.20
CA LEU A 45 9.23 -4.76 -4.68
C LEU A 45 8.11 -4.98 -5.70
N LEU A 46 7.63 -3.89 -6.31
CA LEU A 46 6.60 -3.93 -7.35
C LEU A 46 7.05 -4.84 -8.49
N LYS A 47 8.25 -4.62 -9.06
CA LYS A 47 8.81 -5.50 -10.10
C LYS A 47 8.87 -6.94 -9.65
N LYS A 48 9.36 -7.20 -8.44
CA LYS A 48 9.46 -8.56 -7.88
C LYS A 48 8.10 -9.25 -7.75
N THR A 49 7.05 -8.52 -7.39
CA THR A 49 5.68 -9.06 -7.32
C THR A 49 5.17 -9.49 -8.69
N TYR A 50 5.59 -8.83 -9.78
CA TYR A 50 5.14 -9.15 -11.15
C TYR A 50 6.13 -10.04 -11.93
N SER A 51 7.33 -10.31 -11.42
CA SER A 51 8.40 -11.05 -12.13
C SER A 51 8.25 -12.59 -12.11
N GLY A 52 7.04 -13.12 -11.93
CA GLY A 52 6.76 -14.57 -11.85
C GLY A 52 5.56 -14.96 -12.72
N ASP A 53 4.76 -15.92 -12.26
CA ASP A 53 3.53 -16.37 -12.92
C ASP A 53 2.33 -15.41 -12.77
N ILE A 54 2.54 -14.21 -12.22
CA ILE A 54 1.49 -13.24 -11.94
C ILE A 54 1.21 -12.42 -13.22
N GLU A 55 0.08 -12.72 -13.86
CA GLU A 55 -0.42 -12.03 -15.04
C GLU A 55 -0.97 -10.65 -14.68
N SER A 56 -1.66 -10.54 -13.54
CA SER A 56 -2.20 -9.28 -13.05
C SER A 56 -2.39 -9.31 -11.53
N CYS A 57 -2.28 -8.15 -10.90
CA CYS A 57 -2.58 -7.97 -9.50
C CYS A 57 -3.44 -6.72 -9.34
N SER A 58 -4.52 -6.80 -8.59
CA SER A 58 -5.45 -5.69 -8.36
C SER A 58 -5.76 -5.62 -6.88
N PHE A 59 -5.87 -4.40 -6.36
CA PHE A 59 -6.13 -4.15 -4.95
C PHE A 59 -7.41 -3.34 -4.84
N VAL A 60 -8.40 -3.88 -4.14
CA VAL A 60 -9.66 -3.20 -3.87
C VAL A 60 -9.59 -2.66 -2.45
N VAL A 61 -9.55 -1.33 -2.32
CA VAL A 61 -9.59 -0.68 -1.01
C VAL A 61 -11.05 -0.56 -0.58
N ASN A 62 -11.40 -1.19 0.54
CA ASN A 62 -12.74 -1.14 1.09
C ASN A 62 -13.02 0.23 1.74
N ASP A 63 -14.30 0.59 1.83
CA ASP A 63 -14.77 1.87 2.38
C ASP A 63 -14.74 1.95 3.93
N ASP A 64 -14.09 1.01 4.62
CA ASP A 64 -13.95 0.96 6.09
C ASP A 64 -12.83 1.88 6.62
N TYR A 65 -12.77 3.12 6.15
CA TYR A 65 -11.71 4.07 6.53
C TYR A 65 -11.80 4.53 7.99
N GLN A 66 -10.76 4.21 8.75
CA GLN A 66 -10.51 4.76 10.07
C GLN A 66 -9.39 5.80 9.99
N ILE A 67 -9.76 7.08 10.01
CA ILE A 67 -8.83 8.20 9.87
C ILE A 67 -8.62 8.86 11.24
N LYS A 68 -7.37 8.94 11.68
CA LYS A 68 -6.93 9.61 12.89
C LYS A 68 -5.95 10.73 12.55
N LYS A 69 -6.34 11.97 12.84
CA LYS A 69 -5.44 13.13 12.76
C LYS A 69 -4.66 13.26 14.07
N THR A 70 -3.35 13.44 13.96
CA THR A 70 -2.44 13.71 15.09
C THR A 70 -1.61 14.94 14.76
N VAL A 71 -1.53 15.89 15.68
CA VAL A 71 -0.67 17.07 15.55
C VAL A 71 0.45 16.92 16.57
N ASP A 72 1.69 17.06 16.15
CA ASP A 72 2.82 17.03 17.07
C ASP A 72 3.01 18.39 17.78
N ASP A 73 3.91 18.44 18.76
CA ASP A 73 4.20 19.63 19.58
C ASP A 73 4.68 20.83 18.75
N GLN A 74 5.31 20.57 17.60
CA GLN A 74 5.75 21.58 16.62
C GLN A 74 4.64 22.02 15.65
N GLY A 75 3.42 21.49 15.80
CA GLY A 75 2.26 21.85 14.97
C GLY A 75 2.16 21.11 13.64
N ASN A 76 2.99 20.10 13.35
CA ASN A 76 2.86 19.33 12.12
C ASN A 76 1.70 18.35 12.23
N ALA A 77 0.76 18.46 11.29
CA ALA A 77 -0.32 17.50 11.17
C ALA A 77 0.14 16.23 10.46
N SER A 78 -0.23 15.08 11.02
CA SER A 78 -0.09 13.77 10.43
C SER A 78 -1.42 13.02 10.48
N TYR A 79 -1.66 12.18 9.49
CA TYR A 79 -2.91 11.46 9.33
C TYR A 79 -2.63 9.96 9.29
N THR A 80 -3.12 9.22 10.27
CA THR A 80 -3.07 7.76 10.25
C THR A 80 -4.38 7.24 9.70
N VAL A 81 -4.32 6.38 8.69
CA VAL A 81 -5.50 5.76 8.07
C VAL A 81 -5.35 4.27 8.11
N ALA A 82 -6.37 3.59 8.62
CA ALA A 82 -6.51 2.16 8.54
C ALA A 82 -7.77 1.80 7.75
N CYS A 83 -7.68 0.79 6.90
CA CYS A 83 -8.82 0.23 6.17
C CYS A 83 -8.49 -1.20 5.73
N SER A 84 -9.46 -1.91 5.18
CA SER A 84 -9.29 -3.26 4.66
C SER A 84 -9.03 -3.18 3.16
N VAL A 85 -8.16 -4.04 2.64
CA VAL A 85 -7.79 -4.12 1.23
C VAL A 85 -7.83 -5.57 0.79
N ASP A 86 -8.56 -5.83 -0.30
CA ASP A 86 -8.64 -7.14 -0.92
C ASP A 86 -7.73 -7.19 -2.15
N GLN A 87 -6.73 -8.05 -2.07
CA GLN A 87 -5.81 -8.35 -3.15
C GLN A 87 -6.38 -9.46 -4.01
N HIS A 88 -6.47 -9.21 -5.31
CA HIS A 88 -6.84 -10.17 -6.35
C HIS A 88 -5.63 -10.38 -7.25
N ILE A 89 -5.19 -11.62 -7.40
CA ILE A 89 -4.02 -12.00 -8.21
C ILE A 89 -4.49 -12.97 -9.28
N ILE A 90 -4.31 -12.58 -10.54
CA ILE A 90 -4.49 -13.43 -11.71
C ILE A 90 -3.13 -14.04 -12.02
N ARG A 91 -3.07 -15.36 -12.05
CA ARG A 91 -1.87 -16.12 -12.36
C ARG A 91 -2.21 -17.50 -12.89
N SER A 92 -1.33 -18.01 -13.74
CA SER A 92 -1.56 -19.27 -14.44
C SER A 92 -1.09 -20.51 -13.65
N GLY A 93 -0.44 -20.33 -12.50
CA GLY A 93 0.13 -21.40 -11.64
C GLY A 93 -0.46 -21.51 -10.22
N GLU A 94 0.03 -22.47 -9.43
CA GLU A 94 -0.46 -22.78 -8.06
C GLU A 94 -0.11 -21.72 -7.00
N GLY A 95 -0.99 -21.52 -6.00
CA GLY A 95 -0.82 -20.62 -4.84
C GLY A 95 -1.99 -19.62 -4.59
N LYS A 96 -1.72 -18.44 -4.03
CA LYS A 96 -2.77 -17.46 -3.65
C LYS A 96 -3.30 -16.62 -4.82
N THR A 97 -4.60 -16.68 -5.09
CA THR A 97 -5.31 -15.79 -6.05
C THR A 97 -6.08 -14.67 -5.37
N PHE A 98 -6.29 -14.77 -4.05
CA PHE A 98 -7.00 -13.79 -3.26
C PHE A 98 -6.36 -13.64 -1.87
N GLY A 99 -6.39 -12.45 -1.30
CA GLY A 99 -6.00 -12.21 0.09
C GLY A 99 -6.57 -10.91 0.65
N SER A 100 -7.08 -10.95 1.88
CA SER A 100 -7.59 -9.76 2.57
C SER A 100 -6.59 -9.26 3.61
N TYR A 101 -6.31 -7.96 3.59
CA TYR A 101 -5.30 -7.32 4.43
C TYR A 101 -5.85 -6.06 5.10
N THR A 102 -5.55 -5.87 6.38
CA THR A 102 -5.73 -4.57 7.04
C THR A 102 -4.50 -3.74 6.74
N ILE A 103 -4.69 -2.58 6.13
CA ILE A 103 -3.62 -1.64 5.86
C ILE A 103 -3.59 -0.58 6.96
N SER A 104 -2.41 -0.08 7.29
CA SER A 104 -2.21 1.05 8.18
C SER A 104 -1.20 1.99 7.55
N ALA A 105 -1.69 3.11 7.03
CA ALA A 105 -0.90 4.13 6.36
C ALA A 105 -0.79 5.39 7.22
N LYS A 106 0.36 6.06 7.17
CA LYS A 106 0.57 7.36 7.79
C LYS A 106 0.92 8.37 6.71
N LEU A 107 0.14 9.43 6.60
CA LEU A 107 0.35 10.54 5.67
C LEU A 107 0.91 11.76 6.40
N ASN A 108 1.80 12.47 5.72
CA ASN A 108 2.34 13.75 6.19
C ASN A 108 1.37 14.91 5.87
N SER A 109 1.78 16.14 6.18
CA SER A 109 1.04 17.37 5.89
C SER A 109 0.80 17.61 4.40
N GLU A 110 1.61 17.03 3.51
CA GLU A 110 1.43 17.07 2.04
C GLU A 110 0.53 15.94 1.52
N MET A 111 -0.10 15.15 2.39
CA MET A 111 -0.95 14.02 2.01
C MET A 111 -0.18 12.92 1.24
N LYS A 112 1.13 12.79 1.48
CA LYS A 112 1.97 11.71 0.97
C LYS A 112 2.15 10.63 2.02
N ILE A 113 2.14 9.38 1.57
CA ILE A 113 2.31 8.21 2.44
C ILE A 113 3.78 8.16 2.89
N SER A 114 3.97 8.34 4.20
CA SER A 114 5.26 8.30 4.90
C SER A 114 5.53 6.96 5.58
N SER A 115 4.47 6.19 5.84
CA SER A 115 4.57 4.82 6.33
C SER A 115 3.35 4.03 5.85
N LEU A 116 3.55 2.77 5.51
CA LEU A 116 2.50 1.84 5.15
C LEU A 116 2.84 0.46 5.68
N THR A 117 1.94 -0.16 6.43
CA THR A 117 2.01 -1.56 6.80
C THR A 117 0.76 -2.29 6.35
N MET A 118 0.89 -3.60 6.16
CA MET A 118 -0.23 -4.48 5.82
C MET A 118 -0.18 -5.69 6.74
N LYS A 119 -1.33 -6.08 7.26
CA LYS A 119 -1.50 -7.26 8.10
C LYS A 119 -2.57 -8.15 7.48
N GLU A 120 -2.23 -9.41 7.21
CA GLU A 120 -3.19 -10.38 6.67
C GLU A 120 -4.34 -10.60 7.67
N ILE A 121 -5.57 -10.43 7.21
CA ILE A 121 -6.80 -10.65 8.00
C ILE A 121 -7.25 -12.10 7.86
N SER A 122 -7.24 -12.60 6.63
CA SER A 122 -7.64 -13.97 6.34
C SER A 122 -6.81 -14.52 5.19
N ARG A 123 -6.17 -15.66 5.46
CA ARG A 123 -5.72 -16.60 4.45
C ARG A 123 -6.97 -17.35 4.04
N ALA A 124 -7.44 -17.19 2.81
CA ALA A 124 -8.27 -18.24 2.23
C ALA A 124 -7.36 -19.46 2.11
N ASP A 125 -7.32 -20.26 3.18
CA ASP A 125 -6.81 -21.61 3.16
C ASP A 125 -7.84 -22.40 2.35
N ASN A 126 -7.48 -22.74 1.13
CA ASN A 126 -8.15 -23.77 0.35
C ASN A 126 -7.10 -24.84 0.07
#